data_AF-A4HFY6-F1
#
_entry.id   AF-A4HFY6-F1
#
_cell.length_a   1.000
_cell.length_b   1.000
_cell.length_c   1.000
_cell.angle_alpha   90.00
_cell.angle_beta   90.00
_cell.angle_gamma   90.00
#
_symmetry.space_group_name_H-M   'P 1'
#
loop_
_entity.id
_entity.type
_entity.pdbx_description
1 polymer ?
#
loop_
_entity_poly.entity_id
_entity_poly.type
_entity_poly.pdbx_seq_one_letter_code
_entity_poly.pdbx_strand_id
1 'polypeptide(L)'
;MSANETNTGRKVLIADLPMMWPSDMRRFEKEGGVWGQQFRQRRYQLTFALTLSAASTLLGSWYVVMRRRNTYFVLFSTFSGFSVLGFCIGMSLAPLWYENVANNKETSMMRRVWWAKECAKHWDYSQVNKDRWVASYPKAVHPDTKIQ
;
A
#
# COMPACT_ATOMS: atom_id res chain seq x y z
N MET A 1 20.27 -20.57 11.89
CA MET A 1 20.47 -20.34 13.34
C MET A 1 20.22 -18.86 13.64
N SER A 2 19.13 -18.56 14.34
CA SER A 2 19.17 -17.65 15.49
C SER A 2 18.17 -18.23 16.50
N ALA A 3 18.71 -19.04 17.40
CA ALA A 3 18.02 -19.59 18.53
C ALA A 3 18.00 -18.49 19.61
N ASN A 4 16.85 -17.88 19.87
CA ASN A 4 16.52 -17.15 21.10
C ASN A 4 15.08 -16.59 21.06
N GLU A 5 14.09 -17.44 20.83
CA GLU A 5 12.72 -17.18 21.32
C GLU A 5 12.42 -18.18 22.44
N THR A 6 13.18 -18.08 23.51
CA THR A 6 12.90 -18.74 24.77
C THR A 6 11.63 -18.17 25.39
N ASN A 7 10.63 -19.03 25.56
CA ASN A 7 9.81 -19.13 26.76
C ASN A 7 9.27 -17.83 27.36
N THR A 8 8.21 -17.29 26.76
CA THR A 8 7.08 -16.84 27.58
C THR A 8 5.91 -17.73 27.19
N GLY A 9 5.20 -18.34 28.14
CA GLY A 9 4.02 -19.19 27.88
C GLY A 9 2.83 -18.46 27.25
N ARG A 10 3.07 -17.34 26.57
CA ARG A 10 2.10 -16.59 25.79
C ARG A 10 2.16 -17.13 24.37
N LYS A 11 1.11 -17.84 23.97
CA LYS A 11 0.87 -18.19 22.56
C LYS A 11 0.80 -16.87 21.77
N VAL A 12 1.87 -16.54 21.04
CA VAL A 12 1.85 -15.38 20.11
C VAL A 12 1.04 -15.81 18.91
N LEU A 13 -0.15 -15.23 18.79
CA LEU A 13 -1.07 -15.55 17.73
C LEU A 13 -0.72 -14.71 16.51
N ILE A 14 0.00 -15.31 15.56
CA ILE A 14 0.29 -14.72 14.26
C ILE A 14 -0.86 -15.12 13.35
N ALA A 15 -1.89 -14.28 13.28
CA ALA A 15 -2.94 -14.44 12.27
C ALA A 15 -2.51 -13.68 11.02
N ASP A 16 -2.33 -14.40 9.91
CA ASP A 16 -2.22 -13.79 8.59
C ASP A 16 -3.56 -13.14 8.26
N LEU A 17 -3.62 -11.82 8.46
CA LEU A 17 -4.80 -11.03 8.15
C LEU A 17 -5.08 -11.13 6.65
N PRO A 18 -6.35 -11.33 6.25
CA PRO A 18 -6.72 -11.36 4.84
C PRO A 18 -6.33 -10.05 4.15
N MET A 19 -6.16 -10.08 2.83
CA MET A 19 -5.91 -8.85 2.08
C MET A 19 -7.06 -7.86 2.30
N MET A 20 -6.71 -6.63 2.65
CA MET A 20 -7.67 -5.53 2.83
C MET A 20 -8.23 -5.12 1.47
N TRP A 21 -9.55 -5.19 1.31
CA TRP A 21 -10.21 -4.87 0.04
C TRP A 21 -10.23 -3.36 -0.23
N PRO A 22 -10.38 -2.94 -1.50
CA PRO A 22 -10.47 -1.51 -1.84
C PRO A 22 -11.61 -0.77 -1.13
N SER A 23 -12.73 -1.45 -0.85
CA SER A 23 -13.84 -0.92 -0.06
C SER A 23 -13.42 -0.60 1.37
N ASP A 24 -12.67 -1.51 1.99
CA ASP A 24 -12.20 -1.36 3.37
C ASP A 24 -11.09 -0.31 3.46
N MET A 25 -10.26 -0.16 2.43
CA MET A 25 -9.32 0.97 2.33
C MET A 25 -10.04 2.32 2.33
N ARG A 26 -11.14 2.46 1.57
CA ARG A 26 -11.95 3.69 1.58
C ARG A 26 -12.63 3.91 2.92
N ARG A 27 -13.00 2.84 3.64
CA ARG A 27 -13.53 2.96 5.00
C ARG A 27 -12.46 3.42 5.97
N PHE A 28 -11.24 2.87 5.91
CA PHE A 28 -10.12 3.33 6.71
C PHE A 28 -9.79 4.81 6.46
N GLU A 29 -9.85 5.29 5.21
CA GLU A 29 -9.68 6.71 4.89
C GLU A 29 -10.73 7.61 5.59
N LYS A 30 -11.93 7.10 5.86
CA LYS A 30 -13.02 7.85 6.52
C LYS A 30 -13.05 7.67 8.04
N GLU A 31 -12.87 6.45 8.51
CA GLU A 31 -13.01 6.04 9.92
C GLU A 31 -11.68 6.06 10.69
N GLY A 32 -10.54 6.05 9.99
CA GLY A 32 -9.19 5.94 10.57
C GLY A 32 -8.64 7.23 11.18
N GLY A 33 -9.47 8.27 11.34
CA GLY A 33 -9.08 9.55 11.94
C GLY A 33 -7.86 10.18 11.24
N VAL A 34 -6.89 10.61 12.03
CA VAL A 34 -5.66 11.27 11.56
C VAL A 34 -4.86 10.39 10.59
N TRP A 35 -4.78 9.08 10.85
CA TRP A 35 -4.08 8.14 9.97
C TRP A 35 -4.83 7.87 8.66
N GLY A 36 -6.17 7.87 8.71
CA GLY A 36 -7.02 7.83 7.52
C GLY A 36 -6.80 9.07 6.63
N GLN A 37 -6.71 10.26 7.25
CA GLN A 37 -6.41 11.51 6.56
C GLN A 37 -5.01 11.51 5.94
N GLN A 38 -3.98 11.06 6.67
CA GLN A 38 -2.62 10.92 6.15
C GLN A 38 -2.58 9.96 4.95
N PHE A 39 -3.29 8.83 5.02
CA PHE A 39 -3.36 7.87 3.93
C PHE A 39 -4.01 8.49 2.68
N ARG A 40 -5.07 9.29 2.88
CA ARG A 40 -5.74 10.03 1.81
C ARG A 40 -4.84 11.10 1.20
N GLN A 41 -4.13 11.89 2.00
CA GLN A 41 -3.18 12.89 1.51
C GLN A 41 -2.06 12.24 0.70
N ARG A 42 -1.50 11.13 1.18
CA ARG A 42 -0.48 10.38 0.44
C ARG A 42 -0.99 9.88 -0.91
N ARG A 43 -2.26 9.49 -1.00
CA ARG A 43 -2.88 9.13 -2.27
C ARG A 43 -2.95 10.32 -3.23
N TYR A 44 -3.30 11.51 -2.74
CA TYR A 44 -3.25 12.74 -3.54
C TYR A 44 -1.83 13.09 -3.98
N GLN A 45 -0.83 12.99 -3.08
CA GLN A 45 0.57 13.21 -3.42
C GLN A 45 1.04 12.28 -4.54
N LEU A 46 0.73 10.98 -4.43
CA LEU A 46 1.07 9.99 -5.45
C LEU A 46 0.33 10.24 -6.76
N THR A 47 -0.95 10.61 -6.70
CA THR A 47 -1.73 10.93 -7.89
C THR A 47 -1.13 12.15 -8.60
N PHE A 48 -0.79 13.19 -7.84
CA PHE A 48 -0.12 14.38 -8.36
C PHE A 48 1.22 14.04 -9.02
N ALA A 49 2.07 13.27 -8.34
CA ALA A 49 3.35 12.84 -8.89
C ALA A 49 3.21 12.01 -10.18
N LEU A 50 2.21 11.12 -10.25
CA LEU A 50 1.89 10.36 -11.44
C LEU A 50 1.39 11.27 -12.58
N THR A 51 0.55 12.25 -12.29
CA THR A 51 0.08 13.21 -13.30
C THR A 51 1.23 14.04 -13.86
N LEU A 52 2.16 14.48 -13.02
CA LEU A 52 3.32 15.24 -13.46
C LEU A 52 4.31 14.37 -14.25
N SER A 53 4.51 13.12 -13.83
CA SER A 53 5.25 12.10 -14.58
C SER A 53 4.67 11.90 -15.97
N ALA A 54 3.35 11.69 -16.08
CA ALA A 54 2.67 11.50 -17.36
C ALA A 54 2.80 12.76 -18.25
N ALA A 55 2.58 13.95 -17.70
CA ALA A 55 2.72 15.21 -18.43
C ALA A 55 4.16 15.44 -18.93
N SER A 56 5.17 15.23 -18.08
CA SER A 56 6.58 15.33 -18.45
C SER A 56 6.95 14.33 -19.54
N THR A 57 6.44 13.11 -19.44
CA THR A 57 6.69 12.04 -20.43
C THR A 57 6.06 12.37 -21.77
N LEU A 58 4.83 12.87 -21.80
CA LEU A 58 4.15 13.29 -23.03
C LEU A 58 4.87 14.46 -23.69
N LEU A 59 5.25 15.48 -22.91
CA LEU A 59 5.99 16.65 -23.41
C LEU A 59 7.38 16.26 -23.93
N GLY A 60 8.10 15.39 -23.21
CA GLY A 60 9.40 14.89 -23.62
C GLY A 60 9.32 14.03 -24.89
N SER A 61 8.35 13.13 -24.95
CA SER A 61 8.09 12.31 -26.14
C SER A 61 7.74 13.16 -27.36
N TRP A 62 6.87 14.16 -27.19
CA TRP A 62 6.53 15.13 -28.24
C TRP A 62 7.77 15.90 -28.72
N TYR A 63 8.61 16.38 -27.80
CA TYR A 63 9.84 17.10 -28.12
C TYR A 63 10.82 16.26 -28.95
N VAL A 64 11.01 14.99 -28.59
CA VAL A 64 11.92 14.07 -29.27
C VAL A 64 11.44 13.75 -30.69
N VAL A 65 10.14 13.52 -30.88
CA VAL A 65 9.56 13.17 -32.19
C VAL A 65 9.41 14.39 -33.09
N MET A 66 8.74 15.44 -32.62
CA MET A 66 8.32 16.54 -33.50
C MET A 66 9.46 17.54 -33.73
N ARG A 67 10.24 17.86 -32.70
CA ARG A 67 11.26 18.91 -32.80
C ARG A 67 12.63 18.37 -33.17
N ARG A 68 13.03 17.23 -32.61
CA ARG A 68 14.34 16.61 -32.90
C ARG A 68 14.30 15.60 -34.04
N ARG A 69 13.09 15.15 -34.48
CA ARG A 69 12.91 14.12 -35.51
C ARG A 69 13.79 12.89 -35.29
N ASN A 70 14.02 12.55 -34.01
CA ASN A 70 14.87 11.43 -33.64
C ASN A 70 14.19 10.09 -33.93
N THR A 71 14.99 9.03 -34.06
CA THR A 71 14.49 7.66 -34.24
C THR A 71 13.71 7.17 -33.02
N TYR A 72 12.74 6.27 -33.25
CA TYR A 72 11.91 5.67 -32.19
C TYR A 72 12.72 4.97 -31.07
N PHE A 73 13.95 4.53 -31.37
CA PHE A 73 14.87 3.97 -30.38
C PHE A 73 15.26 5.01 -29.29
N VAL A 74 15.52 6.25 -29.69
CA VAL A 74 15.85 7.35 -28.76
C VAL A 74 14.61 7.77 -27.96
N LEU A 75 13.41 7.67 -28.54
CA LEU A 75 12.17 7.88 -27.81
C LEU A 75 12.02 6.86 -26.68
N PHE A 76 12.27 5.57 -26.94
CA PHE A 76 12.14 4.53 -25.92
C PHE A 76 13.12 4.75 -24.75
N SER A 77 14.38 5.13 -25.04
CA SER A 77 15.35 5.38 -23.98
C SER A 77 15.00 6.63 -23.15
N THR A 78 14.57 7.71 -23.81
CA THR A 78 14.25 8.99 -23.14
C THR A 78 12.89 8.97 -22.43
N PHE A 79 11.97 8.11 -22.85
CA PHE A 79 10.66 7.92 -22.19
C PHE A 79 10.83 7.63 -20.69
N SER A 80 11.66 6.65 -20.35
CA SER A 80 11.94 6.28 -18.96
C SER A 80 12.55 7.44 -18.17
N GLY A 81 13.46 8.20 -18.80
CA GLY A 81 14.10 9.38 -18.19
C GLY A 81 13.11 10.49 -17.86
N PHE A 82 12.23 10.84 -18.79
CA PHE A 82 11.19 11.86 -18.56
C PHE A 82 10.16 11.42 -17.52
N SER A 83 9.78 10.14 -17.51
CA SER A 83 8.87 9.61 -16.48
C SER A 83 9.47 9.68 -15.08
N VAL A 84 10.70 9.17 -14.89
CA VAL A 84 11.35 9.19 -13.57
C VAL A 84 11.59 10.62 -13.11
N LEU A 85 12.06 11.51 -13.99
CA LEU A 85 12.30 12.91 -13.67
C LEU A 85 11.00 13.62 -13.27
N GLY A 86 9.93 13.45 -14.05
CA GLY A 86 8.62 14.02 -13.73
C GLY A 86 8.04 13.48 -12.42
N PHE A 87 8.22 12.19 -12.15
CA PHE A 87 7.80 11.58 -10.89
C PHE A 87 8.57 12.13 -9.69
N CYS A 88 9.90 12.25 -9.78
CA CYS A 88 10.73 12.80 -8.71
C CYS A 88 10.38 14.27 -8.41
N ILE A 89 10.22 15.11 -9.43
CA ILE A 89 9.78 16.50 -9.25
C ILE A 89 8.40 16.53 -8.59
N GLY A 90 7.50 15.66 -9.04
CA GLY A 90 6.14 15.57 -8.51
C GLY A 90 6.10 15.17 -7.04
N MET A 91 6.91 14.18 -6.65
CA MET A 91 7.04 13.75 -5.26
C MET A 91 7.70 14.80 -4.35
N SER A 92 8.62 15.61 -4.88
CA SER A 92 9.23 16.71 -4.13
C SER A 92 8.29 17.91 -3.93
N LEU A 93 7.43 18.18 -4.91
CA LEU A 93 6.45 19.29 -4.86
C LEU A 93 5.16 18.91 -4.14
N ALA A 94 4.72 17.66 -4.22
CA ALA A 94 3.46 17.21 -3.66
C ALA A 94 3.27 17.53 -2.16
N PRO A 95 4.30 17.42 -1.28
CA PRO A 95 4.18 17.77 0.14
C PRO A 95 3.88 19.25 0.40
N LEU A 96 4.18 20.16 -0.55
CA LEU A 96 3.90 21.59 -0.42
C LEU A 96 2.40 21.90 -0.57
N TRP A 97 1.67 21.11 -1.35
CA TRP A 97 0.22 21.27 -1.54
C TRP A 97 -0.60 20.30 -0.69
N TYR A 98 -0.03 19.15 -0.37
CA TYR A 98 -0.64 18.11 0.44
C TYR A 98 0.29 17.79 1.60
N GLU A 99 0.23 18.59 2.66
CA GLU A 99 1.09 18.42 3.83
C GLU A 99 0.91 17.05 4.49
N ASN A 100 1.96 16.53 5.13
CA ASN A 100 1.86 15.29 5.90
C ASN A 100 1.34 15.59 7.31
N VAL A 101 0.18 15.03 7.65
CA VAL A 101 -0.45 15.17 8.97
C VAL A 101 0.09 14.12 9.97
N ALA A 102 0.57 12.96 9.50
CA ALA A 102 1.14 11.93 10.36
C ALA A 102 2.30 11.16 9.72
N ASN A 103 3.04 10.40 10.54
CA ASN A 103 4.13 9.56 10.05
C ASN A 103 3.58 8.38 9.24
N ASN A 104 4.20 8.12 8.09
CA ASN A 104 3.85 7.01 7.20
C ASN A 104 4.01 5.63 7.86
N LYS A 105 5.01 5.47 8.73
CA LYS A 105 5.25 4.20 9.44
C LYS A 105 4.12 3.90 10.42
N GLU A 106 3.71 4.91 11.19
CA GLU A 106 2.57 4.82 12.12
C GLU A 106 1.28 4.59 11.38
N THR A 107 1.04 5.31 10.28
CA THR A 107 -0.15 5.14 9.43
C THR A 107 -0.28 3.71 8.91
N SER A 108 0.84 3.08 8.50
CA SER A 108 0.86 1.68 8.07
C SER A 108 0.52 0.72 9.20
N MET A 109 1.08 0.94 10.39
CA MET A 109 0.78 0.13 11.58
C MET A 109 -0.68 0.29 11.99
N MET A 110 -1.18 1.52 12.08
CA MET A 110 -2.56 1.81 12.48
C MET A 110 -3.58 1.28 11.48
N ARG A 111 -3.27 1.28 10.18
CA ARG A 111 -4.10 0.60 9.18
C ARG A 111 -4.19 -0.90 9.43
N ARG A 112 -3.08 -1.57 9.75
CA ARG A 112 -3.07 -3.01 10.07
C ARG A 112 -3.88 -3.29 11.34
N VAL A 113 -3.73 -2.48 12.37
CA VAL A 113 -4.50 -2.59 13.63
C VAL A 113 -5.99 -2.35 13.39
N TRP A 114 -6.34 -1.32 12.63
CA TRP A 114 -7.72 -1.04 12.25
C TRP A 114 -8.32 -2.21 11.47
N TRP A 115 -7.57 -2.77 10.52
CA TRP A 115 -8.02 -3.93 9.75
C TRP A 115 -8.19 -5.17 10.63
N ALA A 116 -7.26 -5.43 11.55
CA ALA A 116 -7.39 -6.52 12.51
C ALA A 116 -8.62 -6.38 13.41
N LYS A 117 -8.91 -5.16 13.87
CA LYS A 117 -10.12 -4.88 14.64
C LYS A 117 -11.39 -5.14 13.83
N GLU A 118 -11.41 -4.72 12.57
CA GLU A 118 -12.57 -4.94 11.70
C GLU A 118 -12.76 -6.42 11.37
N CYS A 119 -11.65 -7.15 11.24
CA CYS A 119 -11.64 -8.59 11.08
C CYS A 119 -12.17 -9.33 12.31
N ALA A 120 -11.79 -8.89 13.51
CA ALA A 120 -12.23 -9.50 14.76
C ALA A 120 -13.74 -9.33 15.02
N LYS A 121 -14.39 -8.30 14.47
CA LYS A 121 -15.84 -8.04 14.68
C LYS A 121 -16.74 -9.15 14.13
N HIS A 122 -16.35 -9.74 13.01
CA HIS A 122 -17.13 -10.77 12.31
C HIS A 122 -16.51 -12.16 12.52
N TRP A 123 -15.65 -12.29 13.53
CA TRP A 123 -14.96 -13.51 13.82
C TRP A 123 -15.88 -14.48 14.56
N ASP A 124 -16.03 -15.66 14.01
CA ASP A 124 -16.78 -16.73 14.66
C ASP A 124 -15.93 -17.40 15.73
N TYR A 125 -16.18 -17.06 17.00
CA TYR A 125 -15.50 -17.64 18.16
C TYR A 125 -15.90 -19.10 18.42
N SER A 126 -16.88 -19.66 17.70
CA SER A 126 -17.26 -21.07 17.84
C SER A 126 -16.22 -22.04 17.24
N GLN A 127 -15.27 -21.55 16.44
CA GLN A 127 -14.19 -22.34 15.82
C GLN A 127 -12.98 -22.59 16.75
N VAL A 128 -13.10 -22.29 18.05
CA VAL A 128 -12.02 -22.51 19.02
C VAL A 128 -11.92 -24.00 19.39
N ASN A 129 -10.99 -24.71 18.77
CA ASN A 129 -10.61 -26.05 19.20
C ASN A 129 -9.57 -25.97 20.33
N LYS A 130 -9.77 -26.74 21.41
CA LYS A 130 -9.17 -26.56 22.75
C LYS A 130 -7.64 -26.39 22.77
N ASP A 131 -6.92 -26.92 21.78
CA ASP A 131 -5.46 -26.89 21.74
C ASP A 131 -4.85 -25.98 20.66
N ARG A 132 -5.62 -25.58 19.63
CA ARG A 132 -5.15 -24.70 18.53
C ARG A 132 -6.26 -23.79 18.01
N TRP A 133 -5.93 -22.51 17.85
CA TRP A 133 -6.79 -21.53 17.19
C TRP A 133 -6.62 -21.69 15.67
N VAL A 134 -7.53 -22.44 15.04
CA VAL A 134 -7.62 -22.54 13.59
C VAL A 134 -8.87 -21.77 13.22
N ALA A 135 -8.70 -20.51 12.88
CA ALA A 135 -9.82 -19.65 12.62
C ALA A 135 -9.78 -19.21 11.17
N SER A 136 -10.81 -19.63 10.45
CA SER A 136 -11.00 -19.33 9.04
C SER A 136 -11.71 -18.00 8.91
N TYR A 137 -11.14 -17.08 8.13
CA TYR A 137 -11.81 -15.83 7.83
C TYR A 137 -12.91 -16.09 6.78
N PRO A 138 -14.17 -15.70 7.00
CA PRO A 138 -15.31 -16.14 6.18
C PRO A 138 -15.26 -15.68 4.71
N LYS A 139 -14.38 -14.74 4.37
CA LYS A 139 -14.18 -14.21 2.99
C LYS A 139 -12.83 -14.56 2.38
N ALA A 140 -11.94 -15.22 3.11
CA ALA A 140 -10.66 -15.65 2.58
C ALA A 140 -10.73 -17.15 2.35
N VAL A 141 -10.84 -17.54 1.08
CA VAL A 141 -10.49 -18.91 0.70
C VAL A 141 -8.98 -18.99 0.94
N HIS A 142 -8.56 -19.58 2.06
CA HIS A 142 -7.17 -19.98 2.20
C HIS A 142 -6.87 -20.94 1.04
N PRO A 143 -5.85 -20.68 0.21
CA PRO A 143 -5.38 -21.72 -0.69
C PRO A 143 -4.94 -22.87 0.21
N ASP A 144 -5.61 -24.02 0.09
CA ASP A 144 -5.26 -25.25 0.80
C ASP A 144 -3.84 -25.65 0.38
N THR A 145 -2.84 -25.13 1.08
CA THR A 145 -1.51 -25.72 1.06
C THR A 145 -1.64 -27.00 1.87
N LYS A 146 -1.99 -28.10 1.19
CA LYS A 146 -1.76 -29.45 1.69
C LYS A 146 -0.25 -29.56 1.94
N ILE A 147 0.15 -29.37 3.18
CA ILE A 147 1.46 -29.79 3.65
C ILE A 147 1.38 -31.32 3.68
N GLN A 148 1.93 -31.96 2.65
CA GLN A 148 2.26 -33.39 2.68
C GLN A 148 3.41 -33.63 3.65
#